data_AF-A0A956KHJ9-F1
#
_entry.id   AF-A0A956KHJ9-F1
#
_cell.length_a   1.000
_cell.length_b   1.000
_cell.length_c   1.000
_cell.angle_alpha   90.00
_cell.angle_beta   90.00
_cell.angle_gamma   90.00
#
_symmetry.space_group_name_H-M   'P 1'
#
loop_
_entity.id
_entity.type
_entity.pdbx_description
1 polymer ?
#
loop_
_entity_poly.entity_id
_entity_poly.type
_entity_poly.pdbx_seq_one_letter_code
_entity_poly.pdbx_strand_id
1 'polypeptide(L)'
;MTDGEVWRFDTDEVIKLLSRSEAMAFALMRHQAFRANRLIDLILDLSLRSVQRRLASFLYTLAIRSGAEQGKPHTIPRALDMNTVAARLGTVREEISRALNRMQREGILKLSRQEIVVLDLGALEMVTYE
;
A
#
# COMPACT_ATOMS: atom_id res chain seq x y z
N MET A 1 -28.45 -10.91 -6.35
CA MET A 1 -27.97 -12.17 -6.96
C MET A 1 -28.75 -12.36 -8.23
N THR A 2 -28.07 -12.59 -9.35
CA THR A 2 -28.67 -12.87 -10.67
C THR A 2 -28.56 -14.37 -10.98
N ASP A 3 -29.49 -14.93 -11.75
CA ASP A 3 -29.39 -16.31 -12.23
C ASP A 3 -28.12 -16.51 -13.07
N GLY A 4 -27.48 -17.67 -12.90
CA GLY A 4 -26.24 -18.02 -13.60
C GLY A 4 -25.99 -19.52 -13.64
N GLU A 5 -25.31 -19.97 -14.69
CA GLU A 5 -24.87 -21.36 -14.87
C GLU A 5 -23.40 -21.51 -14.47
N VAL A 6 -23.07 -22.62 -13.83
CA VAL A 6 -21.71 -22.96 -13.42
C VAL A 6 -21.29 -24.26 -14.06
N TRP A 7 -20.12 -24.26 -14.69
CA TRP A 7 -19.50 -25.44 -15.28
C TRP A 7 -18.43 -25.99 -14.34
N ARG A 8 -18.47 -27.31 -14.11
CA ARG A 8 -17.46 -28.02 -13.34
C ARG A 8 -16.59 -28.85 -14.27
N PHE A 9 -15.29 -28.68 -14.14
CA PHE A 9 -14.29 -29.50 -14.82
C PHE A 9 -13.61 -30.42 -13.81
N ASP A 10 -13.32 -31.64 -14.23
CA ASP A 10 -12.52 -32.56 -13.43
C ASP A 10 -11.05 -32.12 -13.42
N THR A 11 -10.43 -32.09 -12.24
CA THR A 11 -9.06 -31.59 -12.07
C THR A 11 -8.05 -32.43 -12.84
N ASP A 12 -8.22 -33.75 -12.85
CA ASP A 12 -7.27 -34.66 -13.51
C ASP A 12 -7.37 -34.53 -15.03
N GLU A 13 -8.59 -34.35 -15.55
CA GLU A 13 -8.79 -34.07 -16.97
C GLU A 13 -8.18 -32.73 -17.38
N VAL A 14 -8.34 -31.67 -16.57
CA VAL A 14 -7.69 -30.37 -16.83
C VAL A 14 -6.17 -30.52 -16.84
N ILE A 15 -5.57 -31.26 -15.89
CA ILE A 15 -4.13 -31.49 -15.84
C ILE A 15 -3.63 -32.23 -17.08
N LYS A 16 -4.33 -33.27 -17.53
CA LYS A 16 -4.00 -33.97 -18.79
C LYS A 16 -4.07 -33.02 -19.99
N LEU A 17 -5.05 -32.13 -20.01
CA LEU A 17 -5.24 -31.14 -21.06
C LEU A 17 -4.09 -30.11 -21.07
N LEU A 18 -3.60 -29.69 -19.90
CA LEU A 18 -2.43 -28.80 -19.78
C LEU A 18 -1.16 -29.45 -20.35
N SER A 19 -0.95 -30.76 -20.13
CA SER A 19 0.21 -31.47 -20.70
C SER A 19 0.20 -31.58 -22.23
N ARG A 20 -0.96 -31.36 -22.85
CA ARG A 20 -1.17 -31.47 -24.31
C ARG A 20 -1.22 -30.11 -25.01
N SER A 21 -1.29 -29.01 -24.26
CA SER A 21 -1.43 -27.66 -24.80
C SER A 21 -0.58 -26.65 -24.04
N GLU A 22 0.54 -26.27 -24.66
CA GLU A 22 1.44 -25.25 -24.13
C GLU A 22 0.74 -23.89 -23.94
N ALA A 23 -0.11 -23.48 -24.90
CA ALA A 23 -0.86 -22.24 -24.82
C ALA A 23 -1.79 -22.20 -23.59
N MET A 24 -2.42 -23.32 -23.25
CA MET A 24 -3.30 -23.40 -22.09
C MET A 24 -2.53 -23.41 -20.77
N ALA A 25 -1.35 -24.05 -20.74
CA ALA A 25 -0.44 -23.98 -19.60
C ALA A 25 0.01 -22.54 -19.32
N PHE A 26 0.43 -21.79 -20.35
CA PHE A 26 0.78 -20.38 -20.19
C PHE A 26 -0.40 -19.51 -19.76
N ALA A 27 -1.59 -19.75 -20.29
CA ALA A 27 -2.79 -19.02 -19.88
C ALA A 27 -3.09 -19.22 -18.39
N LEU A 28 -3.02 -20.46 -17.90
CA LEU A 28 -3.25 -20.77 -16.48
C LEU A 28 -2.14 -20.19 -15.58
N MET A 29 -0.88 -20.29 -15.99
CA MET A 29 0.25 -19.67 -15.26
C MET A 29 0.08 -18.16 -15.14
N ARG A 30 -0.27 -17.49 -16.24
CA ARG A 30 -0.52 -16.04 -16.24
C ARG A 30 -1.69 -15.66 -15.33
N HIS A 31 -2.77 -16.45 -15.37
CA HIS A 31 -3.91 -16.23 -14.49
C HIS A 31 -3.54 -16.42 -13.00
N GLN A 32 -2.75 -17.43 -12.67
CA GLN A 32 -2.28 -17.63 -11.30
C GLN A 32 -1.32 -16.54 -10.84
N ALA A 33 -0.41 -16.07 -11.70
CA ALA A 33 0.45 -14.92 -11.41
C ALA A 33 -0.38 -13.65 -11.14
N PHE A 34 -1.41 -13.39 -11.95
CA PHE A 34 -2.34 -12.27 -11.72
C PHE A 34 -3.06 -12.39 -10.37
N ARG A 35 -3.57 -13.58 -10.02
CA ARG A 35 -4.23 -13.82 -8.72
C ARG A 35 -3.27 -13.66 -7.54
N ALA A 36 -2.04 -14.15 -7.66
CA ALA A 36 -1.01 -14.00 -6.63
C ALA A 36 -0.69 -12.52 -6.40
N ASN A 37 -0.49 -11.74 -7.47
CA ASN A 37 -0.28 -10.29 -7.36
C ASN A 37 -1.48 -9.59 -6.70
N ARG A 38 -2.71 -9.97 -7.06
CA ARG A 38 -3.92 -9.41 -6.44
C ARG A 38 -4.01 -9.71 -4.93
N LEU A 39 -3.58 -10.90 -4.52
CA LEU A 39 -3.51 -11.28 -3.11
C LEU A 39 -2.43 -10.49 -2.37
N ILE A 40 -1.26 -10.31 -2.98
CA ILE A 40 -0.21 -9.46 -2.45
C ILE A 40 -0.74 -8.04 -2.28
N ASP A 41 -1.38 -7.45 -3.30
CA ASP A 41 -1.97 -6.11 -3.21
C ASP A 41 -2.98 -5.99 -2.06
N LEU A 42 -3.79 -7.02 -1.82
CA LEU A 42 -4.77 -7.03 -0.73
C LEU A 42 -4.10 -7.15 0.65
N ILE A 43 -3.10 -8.03 0.78
CA ILE A 43 -2.30 -8.18 2.00
C ILE A 43 -1.54 -6.89 2.29
N LEU A 44 -0.97 -6.29 1.24
CA LEU A 44 -0.35 -4.99 1.34
C LEU A 44 -1.39 -3.95 1.73
N ASP A 45 -2.60 -3.91 1.20
CA ASP A 45 -3.64 -2.95 1.61
C ASP A 45 -4.01 -3.08 3.11
N LEU A 46 -4.11 -4.32 3.60
CA LEU A 46 -4.37 -4.63 5.01
C LEU A 46 -3.17 -4.29 5.91
N SER A 47 -1.95 -4.68 5.51
CA SER A 47 -0.69 -4.35 6.17
C SER A 47 -0.36 -2.86 6.08
N LEU A 48 -0.80 -2.19 5.01
CA LEU A 48 -0.62 -0.77 4.73
C LEU A 48 -1.39 0.06 5.74
N ARG A 49 -2.48 -0.41 6.34
CA ARG A 49 -3.04 0.27 7.52
C ARG A 49 -2.04 0.27 8.68
N SER A 50 -1.33 -0.84 8.91
CA SER A 50 -0.26 -0.90 9.93
C SER A 50 0.99 -0.07 9.56
N VAL A 51 1.36 0.00 8.28
CA VAL A 51 2.50 0.81 7.80
C VAL A 51 2.14 2.30 7.74
N GLN A 52 0.94 2.64 7.29
CA GLN A 52 0.38 3.99 7.27
C GLN A 52 0.27 4.54 8.68
N ARG A 53 -0.22 3.77 9.67
CA ARG A 53 -0.20 4.14 11.09
C ARG A 53 1.21 4.43 11.61
N ARG A 54 2.14 3.49 11.38
CA ARG A 54 3.54 3.64 11.85
C ARG A 54 4.23 4.84 11.18
N LEU A 55 3.95 5.07 9.90
CA LEU A 55 4.44 6.22 9.15
C LEU A 55 3.80 7.52 9.61
N ALA A 56 2.48 7.54 9.82
CA ALA A 56 1.76 8.69 10.37
C ALA A 56 2.29 9.04 11.77
N SER A 57 2.49 8.05 12.64
CA SER A 57 3.10 8.23 13.96
C SER A 57 4.49 8.84 13.89
N PHE A 58 5.30 8.35 12.96
CA PHE A 58 6.63 8.86 12.71
C PHE A 58 6.61 10.32 12.21
N LEU A 59 5.77 10.63 11.23
CA LEU A 59 5.61 11.98 10.67
C LEU A 59 5.01 12.95 11.69
N TYR A 60 4.03 12.53 12.47
CA TYR A 60 3.43 13.30 13.55
C TYR A 60 4.47 13.63 14.62
N THR A 61 5.26 12.64 15.06
CA THR A 61 6.36 12.85 16.02
C THR A 61 7.40 13.85 15.49
N LEU A 62 7.75 13.75 14.19
CA LEU A 62 8.65 14.71 13.55
C LEU A 62 8.06 16.12 13.53
N ALA A 63 6.79 16.25 13.11
CA ALA A 63 6.10 17.54 13.05
C ALA A 63 6.04 18.20 14.43
N ILE A 64 5.66 17.47 15.47
CA ILE A 64 5.61 17.98 16.85
C ILE A 64 7.01 18.42 17.33
N ARG A 65 8.05 17.62 17.08
CA ARG A 65 9.44 17.98 17.46
C ARG A 65 9.95 19.22 16.72
N SER A 66 9.46 19.45 15.50
CA SER A 66 9.78 20.62 14.69
C SER A 66 8.89 21.82 14.97
N GLY A 67 8.01 21.75 15.98
CA GLY A 67 7.16 22.86 16.42
C GLY A 67 5.89 23.06 15.58
N ALA A 68 5.35 21.98 14.99
CA ALA A 68 4.06 22.06 14.29
C ALA A 68 2.93 22.45 15.26
N GLU A 69 2.08 23.38 14.81
CA GLU A 69 0.89 23.82 15.53
C GLU A 69 -0.35 23.33 14.78
N GLN A 70 -1.43 23.05 15.52
CA GLN A 70 -2.70 22.70 14.87
C GLN A 70 -3.23 23.87 14.02
N GLY A 71 -3.81 23.53 12.86
CA GLY A 71 -4.39 24.50 11.93
C GLY A 71 -3.39 25.23 11.03
N LYS A 72 -2.08 24.95 11.12
CA LYS A 72 -1.06 25.48 10.20
C LYS A 72 -0.38 24.35 9.43
N PRO A 73 -0.16 24.52 8.11
CA PRO A 73 0.66 23.58 7.36
C PRO A 73 2.08 23.54 7.92
N HIS A 74 2.64 22.34 8.04
CA HIS A 74 4.01 22.15 8.54
C HIS A 74 4.85 21.38 7.54
N THR A 75 6.05 21.89 7.24
CA THR A 75 6.92 21.29 6.23
C THR A 75 7.99 20.43 6.87
N ILE A 76 8.00 19.14 6.51
CA ILE A 76 9.05 18.20 6.87
C ILE A 76 10.01 18.06 5.67
N PRO A 77 11.29 18.41 5.81
CA PRO A 77 12.27 18.24 4.75
C PRO A 77 12.39 16.76 4.34
N ARG A 78 12.35 16.46 3.04
CA ARG A 78 12.50 15.10 2.52
C ARG A 78 13.97 14.63 2.48
N ALA A 79 14.83 15.22 3.31
CA ALA A 79 16.19 14.74 3.56
C ALA A 79 16.21 13.36 4.25
N LEU A 80 15.05 12.84 4.63
CA LEU A 80 14.84 11.47 5.04
C LEU A 80 15.03 10.51 3.86
N ASP A 81 16.14 9.76 3.89
CA ASP A 81 16.32 8.62 3.01
C ASP A 81 15.20 7.60 3.26
N MET A 82 14.38 7.39 2.23
CA MET A 82 13.22 6.53 2.28
C MET A 82 13.59 5.06 2.57
N ASN A 83 14.80 4.63 2.21
CA ASN A 83 15.28 3.29 2.54
C ASN A 83 15.58 3.17 4.04
N THR A 84 16.20 4.19 4.62
CA THR A 84 16.42 4.28 6.08
C THR A 84 15.11 4.31 6.86
N VAL A 85 14.12 5.07 6.38
CA VAL A 85 12.77 5.07 6.99
C VAL A 85 12.08 3.72 6.84
N ALA A 86 12.21 3.06 5.68
CA ALA A 86 11.69 1.72 5.44
C ALA A 86 12.27 0.70 6.42
N ALA A 87 13.59 0.69 6.58
CA ALA A 87 14.27 -0.18 7.54
C ALA A 87 13.79 0.09 8.97
N ARG A 88 13.68 1.36 9.38
CA ARG A 88 13.22 1.73 10.73
C ARG A 88 11.77 1.33 11.00
N LEU A 89 10.90 1.44 9.99
CA LEU A 89 9.50 1.07 10.08
C LEU A 89 9.28 -0.42 9.75
N GLY A 90 10.33 -1.23 9.58
CA GLY A 90 10.23 -2.66 9.28
C GLY A 90 9.40 -2.95 8.03
N THR A 91 9.63 -2.19 6.96
CA THR A 91 8.90 -2.29 5.69
C THR A 91 9.83 -2.00 4.51
N VAL A 92 9.29 -1.95 3.28
CA VAL A 92 10.02 -1.59 2.05
C VAL A 92 9.60 -0.21 1.53
N ARG A 93 10.48 0.41 0.73
CA ARG A 93 10.28 1.74 0.14
C ARG A 93 8.95 1.88 -0.61
N GLU A 94 8.56 0.82 -1.30
CA GLU A 94 7.33 0.80 -2.10
C GLU A 94 6.08 0.95 -1.23
N GLU A 95 6.05 0.30 -0.05
CA GLU A 95 4.94 0.44 0.91
C GLU A 95 4.85 1.85 1.49
N ILE A 96 5.99 2.46 1.84
CA ILE A 96 5.98 3.84 2.33
C ILE A 96 5.49 4.79 1.24
N SER A 97 5.95 4.60 -0.01
CA SER A 97 5.48 5.40 -1.14
C SER A 97 3.96 5.27 -1.33
N ARG A 98 3.42 4.05 -1.23
CA ARG A 98 1.97 3.80 -1.26
C ARG A 98 1.24 4.51 -0.12
N ALA A 99 1.74 4.40 1.12
CA ALA A 99 1.13 5.03 2.29
C ALA A 99 1.12 6.57 2.20
N LEU A 100 2.23 7.18 1.77
CA LEU A 100 2.30 8.63 1.53
C LEU A 100 1.29 9.08 0.46
N ASN A 101 1.21 8.35 -0.66
CA ASN A 101 0.26 8.68 -1.74
C ASN A 101 -1.20 8.53 -1.29
N ARG A 102 -1.49 7.61 -0.37
CA ARG A 102 -2.83 7.46 0.21
C ARG A 102 -3.19 8.66 1.09
N MET A 103 -2.34 9.02 2.06
CA MET A 103 -2.53 10.21 2.90
C MET A 103 -2.59 11.50 2.08
N GLN A 104 -1.91 11.56 0.93
CA GLN A 104 -2.05 12.68 -0.01
C GLN A 104 -3.43 12.71 -0.68
N ARG A 105 -3.99 11.56 -1.09
CA ARG A 105 -5.34 11.49 -1.67
C ARG A 105 -6.43 11.83 -0.64
N GLU A 106 -6.18 11.53 0.63
CA GLU A 106 -7.04 11.89 1.76
C GLU A 106 -6.90 13.37 2.16
N GLY A 107 -6.00 14.13 1.53
CA GLY A 107 -5.80 15.56 1.80
C GLY A 107 -5.04 15.87 3.08
N ILE A 108 -4.47 14.86 3.74
CA ILE A 108 -3.74 14.99 5.02
C ILE A 108 -2.33 15.56 4.76
N LEU A 109 -1.71 15.13 3.67
CA LEU A 109 -0.35 15.50 3.29
C LEU A 109 -0.31 16.04 1.86
N LYS A 110 0.71 16.83 1.54
CA LYS A 110 1.11 17.18 0.17
C LYS A 110 2.56 16.79 -0.06
N LEU A 111 2.80 16.00 -1.10
CA LEU A 111 4.12 15.52 -1.46
C LEU A 111 4.72 16.40 -2.54
N SER A 112 5.91 16.93 -2.28
CA SER A 112 6.75 17.60 -3.26
C SER A 112 7.99 16.75 -3.54
N ARG A 113 8.76 17.10 -4.59
CA ARG A 113 10.02 16.41 -4.89
C ARG A 113 11.03 16.49 -3.74
N GLN A 114 10.99 17.54 -2.93
CA GLN A 114 11.99 17.84 -1.89
C GLN A 114 11.43 17.88 -0.45
N GLU A 115 10.11 17.81 -0.26
CA GLU A 115 9.48 18.04 1.04
C GLU A 115 8.14 17.30 1.17
N ILE A 116 7.74 17.03 2.41
CA ILE A 116 6.42 16.52 2.78
C ILE A 116 5.75 17.64 3.59
N VAL A 117 4.66 18.19 3.07
CA VAL A 117 3.89 19.22 3.79
C VAL A 117 2.71 18.54 4.47
N VAL A 118 2.68 18.60 5.80
CA VAL A 118 1.51 18.21 6.61
C VAL A 118 0.49 19.32 6.47
N LEU A 119 -0.67 19.02 5.86
CA LEU A 119 -1.74 19.99 5.66
C LEU A 119 -2.67 20.05 6.88
N ASP A 120 -2.95 18.88 7.46
CA ASP A 120 -3.81 18.74 8.63
C ASP A 120 -3.13 17.84 9.66
N LEU A 121 -2.64 18.47 10.74
CA LEU A 121 -1.97 17.79 11.83
C LEU A 121 -2.93 16.91 12.65
N GLY A 122 -4.20 17.32 12.79
CA GLY A 122 -5.21 16.55 13.53
C GLY A 122 -5.64 15.32 12.75
N ALA A 123 -5.85 15.43 11.44
CA ALA A 123 -6.11 14.27 10.59
C ALA A 123 -4.91 13.30 10.59
N LEU A 124 -3.68 13.82 10.56
CA LEU A 124 -2.47 12.99 10.69
C LEU A 124 -2.42 12.25 12.04
N GLU A 125 -2.81 12.91 13.11
CA GLU A 125 -2.90 12.32 14.46
C GLU A 125 -3.96 11.22 14.53
N MET A 126 -5.13 11.37 13.89
CA MET A 126 -6.16 10.32 13.90
C MET A 126 -5.70 9.04 13.19
N VAL A 127 -4.98 9.18 12.06
CA VAL A 127 -4.43 8.04 11.31
C VAL A 127 -3.43 7.23 12.15
N THR A 128 -2.87 7.81 13.21
CA THR A 128 -2.02 7.07 14.16
C THR A 128 -2.77 5.99 14.93
N TYR A 129 -4.07 6.18 15.16
CA TYR A 129 -4.87 5.38 16.08
C TYR A 129 -5.97 4.53 15.40
N GLU A 130 -6.42 4.91 14.20
CA GLU A 130 -7.44 4.18 13.41
C GLU A 130 -6.97 2.82 12.93
#